data_AF-A0A9P8N3I2-F1
#
_entry.id   AF-A0A9P8N3I2-F1
#
_cell.length_a   1.000
_cell.length_b   1.000
_cell.length_c   1.000
_cell.angle_alpha   90.00
_cell.angle_beta   90.00
_cell.angle_gamma   90.00
#
_symmetry.space_group_name_H-M   'P 1'
#
loop_
_entity.id
_entity.type
_entity.pdbx_description
1 polymer ?
#
loop_
_entity_poly.entity_id
_entity_poly.type
_entity_poly.pdbx_seq_one_letter_code
_entity_poly.pdbx_strand_id
1 'polypeptide(L)'
;MSLNRLPAEILLYIFRLLGSAFFRQDLHRLLISKWWYQLAWLVFLQDLDFSAESLQNFIIASKREGMIGSIENHVVTVSLGLDGFEDWHSAQNGAEPSEIDFHVVDTL
;
A
#
# COMPACT_ATOMS: atom_id res chain seq x y z
N MET A 1 -2.01 24.40 22.80
CA MET A 1 -1.70 24.60 21.37
C MET A 1 -2.32 23.46 20.59
N SER A 2 -3.22 23.73 19.64
CA SER A 2 -3.89 22.66 18.89
C SER A 2 -3.06 22.31 17.66
N LEU A 3 -2.62 21.05 17.53
CA LEU A 3 -1.89 20.54 16.37
C LEU A 3 -2.67 20.77 15.05
N ASN A 4 -4.00 20.90 15.13
CA ASN A 4 -4.88 21.19 14.00
C ASN A 4 -4.75 22.63 13.47
N ARG A 5 -3.96 23.50 14.10
CA ARG A 5 -3.66 24.86 13.62
C ARG A 5 -2.31 24.94 12.89
N LEU A 6 -1.58 23.84 12.78
CA LEU A 6 -0.34 23.81 12.03
C LEU A 6 -0.63 23.96 10.52
N PRO A 7 0.25 24.64 9.78
CA PRO A 7 0.23 24.61 8.32
C PRO A 7 0.30 23.17 7.79
N ALA A 8 -0.31 22.93 6.63
CA ALA A 8 -0.40 21.61 6.01
C ALA A 8 0.98 20.99 5.79
N GLU A 9 1.95 21.81 5.40
CA GLU A 9 3.33 21.45 5.08
C GLU A 9 4.04 20.87 6.30
N ILE A 10 3.85 21.49 7.46
CA ILE A 10 4.46 21.05 8.72
C ILE A 10 3.84 19.72 9.14
N LEU A 11 2.51 19.61 9.04
CA LEU A 11 1.80 18.39 9.42
C LEU A 11 2.19 17.22 8.49
N LEU A 12 2.28 17.48 7.19
CA LEU A 12 2.67 16.49 6.20
C LEU A 12 4.15 16.09 6.35
N TYR A 13 5.04 17.02 6.71
CA TYR A 13 6.41 16.71 7.08
C TYR A 13 6.48 15.77 8.30
N ILE A 14 5.69 16.06 9.34
CA ILE A 14 5.58 15.17 10.51
C ILE A 14 5.10 13.78 10.09
N PHE A 15 4.07 13.69 9.24
CA PHE A 15 3.56 12.39 8.78
C PHE A 15 4.59 11.62 7.98
N ARG A 16 5.35 12.28 7.09
CA ARG A 16 6.44 11.63 6.35
C ARG A 16 7.53 11.09 7.28
N LEU A 17 7.82 11.77 8.40
CA LEU A 17 8.75 11.27 9.40
C LEU A 17 8.22 10.04 10.16
N LEU A 18 6.91 9.97 10.38
CA LEU A 18 6.26 8.78 10.97
C LEU A 18 6.23 7.60 9.99
N GLY A 19 6.05 7.89 8.70
CA GLY A 19 5.99 6.91 7.63
C GLY A 19 4.66 6.15 7.57
N SER A 20 4.47 5.42 6.47
CA SER A 20 3.30 4.57 6.18
C SER A 20 3.08 3.50 7.25
N ALA A 21 4.16 2.86 7.73
CA ALA A 21 4.13 1.80 8.75
C ALA A 21 3.47 2.23 10.06
N PHE A 22 3.66 3.48 10.48
CA PHE A 22 3.04 4.03 11.70
C PHE A 22 1.51 4.03 11.63
N PHE A 23 0.95 4.30 10.45
CA PHE A 23 -0.49 4.31 10.22
C PHE A 23 -1.05 2.90 9.98
N ARG A 24 -0.26 1.99 9.36
CA ARG A 24 -0.65 0.59 9.15
C ARG A 24 -0.83 -0.18 10.45
N GLN A 25 -0.02 0.11 11.48
CA GLN A 25 -0.13 -0.51 12.79
C GLN A 25 -1.47 -0.24 13.48
N ASP A 26 -2.10 0.91 13.21
CA ASP A 26 -3.35 1.32 13.82
C ASP A 26 -4.08 2.34 12.93
N LEU A 27 -5.07 1.84 12.19
CA LEU A 27 -5.84 2.63 11.23
C LEU A 27 -6.67 3.74 11.91
N HIS A 28 -6.95 3.65 13.22
CA HIS A 28 -7.66 4.71 13.92
C HIS A 28 -6.85 6.02 13.95
N ARG A 29 -5.52 5.95 13.74
CA ARG A 29 -4.63 7.11 13.62
C ARG A 29 -4.92 7.97 12.39
N LEU A 30 -5.59 7.43 11.38
CA LEU A 30 -6.06 8.19 10.22
C LEU A 30 -7.34 8.98 10.53
N LEU A 31 -8.15 8.54 11.50
CA LEU A 31 -9.52 9.02 11.74
C LEU A 31 -9.63 10.10 12.84
N ILE A 32 -8.53 10.78 13.17
CA ILE A 32 -8.51 11.80 14.24
C ILE A 32 -9.36 13.03 13.87
N SER A 33 -9.27 13.49 12.62
CA SER A 33 -10.10 14.56 12.08
C SER A 33 -10.12 14.53 10.56
N LYS A 34 -11.07 15.22 9.91
CA LYS A 34 -11.14 15.29 8.44
C LYS A 34 -9.85 15.83 7.81
N TRP A 35 -9.28 16.88 8.41
CA TRP A 35 -8.04 17.50 7.91
C TRP A 35 -6.84 16.58 8.08
N TRP A 36 -6.74 15.94 9.24
CA TRP A 36 -5.70 14.95 9.53
C TRP A 36 -5.77 13.77 8.57
N TYR A 37 -6.98 13.24 8.34
CA TYR A 37 -7.22 12.15 7.39
C TYR A 37 -6.70 12.49 6.00
N GLN A 38 -7.07 13.67 5.47
CA GLN A 38 -6.67 14.08 4.12
C GLN A 38 -5.14 14.11 3.93
N LEU A 39 -4.40 14.54 4.94
CA LEU A 39 -2.95 14.65 4.88
C LEU A 39 -2.23 13.33 5.22
N ALA A 40 -2.72 12.60 6.22
CA ALA A 40 -2.15 11.32 6.64
C ALA A 40 -2.38 10.23 5.58
N TRP A 41 -3.51 10.29 4.88
CA TRP A 41 -3.82 9.40 3.76
C TRP A 41 -2.76 9.44 2.67
N LEU A 42 -2.21 10.63 2.36
CA LEU A 42 -1.16 10.80 1.36
C LEU A 42 0.12 10.06 1.72
N VAL A 43 0.43 9.93 3.02
CA VAL A 43 1.62 9.22 3.50
C VAL A 43 1.32 7.74 3.68
N PHE A 44 0.13 7.39 4.14
CA PHE A 44 -0.32 6.00 4.26
C PHE A 44 -0.29 5.27 2.93
N LEU A 45 -0.74 5.93 1.85
CA LEU A 45 -0.75 5.34 0.50
C LEU A 45 0.65 5.19 -0.13
N GLN A 46 1.70 5.78 0.44
CA GLN A 46 3.03 5.72 -0.18
C GLN A 46 3.58 4.31 -0.24
N ASP A 47 3.38 3.52 0.81
CA ASP A 47 3.80 2.13 0.83
C ASP A 47 2.59 1.24 1.11
N LEU A 48 2.14 0.54 0.07
CA LEU A 48 1.05 -0.41 0.17
C LEU A 48 1.62 -1.82 0.32
N ASP A 49 1.24 -2.50 1.40
CA ASP A 49 1.53 -3.93 1.57
C ASP A 49 0.24 -4.70 1.32
N PHE A 50 0.26 -5.59 0.34
CA PHE A 50 -0.84 -6.48 0.03
C PHE A 50 -0.44 -7.93 0.27
N SER A 51 -1.36 -8.73 0.79
CA SER A 51 -1.35 -10.18 0.57
C SER A 51 -2.00 -10.49 -0.78
N ALA A 52 -1.80 -11.70 -1.31
CA ALA A 52 -2.47 -12.13 -2.55
C ALA A 52 -4.00 -11.96 -2.48
N GLU A 53 -4.63 -12.31 -1.35
CA GLU A 53 -6.08 -12.15 -1.14
C GLU A 53 -6.49 -10.67 -1.10
N SER A 54 -5.74 -9.84 -0.37
CA SER A 54 -6.08 -8.41 -0.25
C SER A 54 -5.80 -7.63 -1.53
N LEU A 55 -4.82 -8.04 -2.34
CA LEU A 55 -4.62 -7.52 -3.70
C LEU A 55 -5.78 -7.89 -4.62
N GLN A 56 -6.25 -9.15 -4.58
CA GLN A 56 -7.39 -9.59 -5.38
C GLN A 56 -8.64 -8.79 -5.03
N ASN A 57 -8.93 -8.63 -3.75
CA ASN A 57 -10.05 -7.82 -3.27
C ASN A 57 -9.91 -6.35 -3.70
N PHE A 58 -8.69 -5.80 -3.67
CA PHE A 58 -8.41 -4.44 -4.13
C PHE A 58 -8.70 -4.27 -5.63
N ILE A 59 -8.28 -5.21 -6.48
CA ILE A 59 -8.53 -5.18 -7.93
C ILE A 59 -10.03 -5.31 -8.24
N ILE A 60 -10.77 -6.11 -7.47
CA ILE A 60 -12.23 -6.23 -7.65
C ILE A 60 -12.92 -4.92 -7.27
N ALA A 61 -12.52 -4.30 -6.15
CA ALA A 61 -13.09 -3.03 -5.70
C ALA A 61 -12.76 -1.88 -6.65
N SER A 62 -11.55 -1.83 -7.20
CA SER A 62 -11.12 -0.75 -8.07
C SER A 62 -11.87 -0.68 -9.40
N LYS A 63 -12.25 -1.84 -9.96
CA LYS A 63 -13.09 -1.95 -11.16
C LYS A 63 -14.49 -1.35 -10.99
N ARG A 64 -14.96 -1.22 -9.74
CA ARG A 64 -16.30 -0.71 -9.42
C ARG A 64 -16.34 0.81 -9.26
N GLU A 65 -15.27 1.40 -8.72
CA GLU A 65 -15.29 2.78 -8.23
C GLU A 65 -14.30 3.74 -8.92
N GLY A 66 -13.50 3.30 -9.90
CA GLY A 66 -12.48 4.17 -10.52
C GLY A 66 -11.39 4.61 -9.52
N MET A 67 -11.28 3.90 -8.40
CA MET A 67 -10.44 4.25 -7.25
C MET A 67 -8.94 4.24 -7.55
N ILE A 68 -8.50 3.41 -8.51
CA ILE A 68 -7.08 3.25 -8.87
C ILE A 68 -6.48 4.59 -9.31
N GLY A 69 -7.15 5.37 -10.15
CA GLY A 69 -6.59 6.63 -10.67
C GLY A 69 -6.34 7.70 -9.59
N SER A 70 -7.02 7.63 -8.45
CA SER A 70 -6.80 8.54 -7.30
C SER A 70 -5.62 8.08 -6.43
N ILE A 71 -5.39 6.77 -6.37
CA ILE A 71 -4.36 6.13 -5.55
C ILE A 71 -3.01 6.16 -6.29
N GLU A 72 -2.99 5.94 -7.61
CA GLU A 72 -1.78 5.91 -8.44
C GLU A 72 -0.84 7.09 -8.23
N ASN A 73 -1.38 8.30 -8.06
CA ASN A 73 -0.56 9.51 -7.88
C ASN A 73 0.17 9.60 -6.53
N HIS A 74 -0.17 8.73 -5.57
CA HIS A 74 0.32 8.80 -4.19
C HIS A 74 1.11 7.55 -3.78
N VAL A 75 1.05 6.48 -4.57
CA VAL A 75 1.78 5.23 -4.32
C VAL A 75 3.22 5.39 -4.77
N VAL A 76 4.15 5.04 -3.89
CA VAL A 76 5.60 5.03 -4.16
C VAL A 76 6.09 3.58 -4.26
N THR A 77 5.71 2.76 -3.28
CA THR A 77 6.11 1.36 -3.17
C THR A 77 4.87 0.47 -3.02
N VAL A 78 4.90 -0.69 -3.68
CA VAL A 78 3.92 -1.75 -3.45
C VAL A 78 4.69 -3.02 -3.12
N SER A 79 4.42 -3.60 -1.95
CA SER A 79 4.95 -4.91 -1.54
C SER A 79 3.85 -5.95 -1.62
N LEU A 80 4.18 -7.13 -2.14
CA LEU A 80 3.27 -8.26 -2.22
C LEU A 80 3.81 -9.41 -1.36
N GLY A 81 3.04 -9.78 -0.33
CA GLY A 81 3.23 -11.01 0.43
C GLY A 81 2.55 -12.18 -0.27
N LEU A 82 3.34 -13.20 -0.60
CA LEU A 82 2.88 -14.46 -1.15
C LEU A 82 2.99 -15.53 -0.06
N ASP A 83 1.86 -15.89 0.54
CA ASP A 83 1.80 -16.96 1.54
C ASP A 83 1.91 -18.33 0.83
N GLY A 84 2.64 -19.30 1.42
CA GLY A 84 2.84 -20.64 0.86
C GLY A 84 4.08 -20.81 -0.03
N PHE A 85 4.89 -19.76 -0.17
CA PHE A 85 6.22 -19.82 -0.79
C PHE A 85 7.36 -19.75 0.25
N GLU A 86 7.06 -19.94 1.56
CA GLU A 86 8.09 -19.86 2.60
C GLU A 86 9.22 -20.88 2.39
N ASP A 87 8.92 -22.02 1.75
CA ASP A 87 9.88 -23.07 1.39
C ASP A 87 10.50 -22.92 -0.01
N TRP A 88 10.21 -21.85 -0.75
CA TRP A 88 10.68 -21.67 -2.13
C TRP A 88 12.20 -21.73 -2.26
N HIS A 89 12.91 -21.11 -1.32
CA HIS A 89 14.38 -21.15 -1.26
C HIS A 89 14.93 -22.55 -0.94
N SER A 90 14.14 -23.40 -0.27
CA SER A 90 14.48 -24.79 0.03
C SER A 90 14.34 -25.68 -1.21
N ALA A 91 13.42 -25.35 -2.13
CA ALA A 91 13.21 -26.07 -3.38
C ALA A 91 14.27 -25.76 -4.46
N GLN A 92 14.92 -24.59 -4.37
CA GLN A 92 15.90 -24.12 -5.35
C GLN A 92 17.23 -24.90 -5.32
N ASN A 93 17.51 -25.63 -4.23
CA ASN A 93 18.73 -26.44 -4.10
C ASN A 93 18.63 -27.82 -4.81
N GLY A 94 17.49 -28.15 -5.44
CA GLY A 94 17.27 -29.47 -6.04
C GLY A 94 16.53 -29.52 -7.37
N ALA A 95 16.13 -28.38 -7.95
CA ALA A 95 15.36 -28.36 -9.19
C ALA A 95 15.91 -27.34 -10.20
N GLU A 96 16.10 -27.81 -11.43
CA GLU A 96 16.48 -26.99 -12.58
C GLU A 96 15.52 -25.81 -12.81
N PRO A 97 16.00 -24.68 -13.37
CA PRO A 97 15.25 -23.43 -13.39
C PRO A 97 14.11 -23.49 -14.40
N SER A 98 12.90 -23.75 -13.91
CA SER A 98 11.67 -23.51 -14.67
C SER A 98 11.43 -22.00 -14.73
N GLU A 99 11.70 -21.41 -15.89
CA GLU A 99 11.42 -20.02 -16.25
C GLU A 99 9.92 -19.74 -16.07
N ILE A 100 9.55 -18.92 -15.07
CA ILE A 100 8.16 -18.48 -14.87
C ILE A 100 7.91 -17.33 -15.83
N ASP A 101 7.20 -17.64 -16.92
CA ASP A 101 6.75 -16.69 -17.93
C ASP A 101 5.52 -15.93 -17.41
N PHE A 102 5.71 -14.66 -17.04
CA PHE A 102 4.60 -13.77 -16.68
C PHE A 102 3.98 -13.19 -17.95
N HIS A 103 3.01 -13.90 -18.51
CA HIS A 103 2.16 -13.34 -19.56
C HIS A 103 1.28 -12.22 -18.99
N VAL A 104 1.56 -10.99 -19.42
CA VAL A 104 0.70 -9.82 -19.23
C VAL A 104 -0.61 -10.08 -19.98
N VAL A 105 -1.70 -10.26 -19.23
CA VAL A 105 -3.06 -10.31 -19.80
C VAL A 105 -3.54 -8.87 -19.95
N ASP A 106 -3.32 -8.30 -21.13
CA ASP A 106 -4.01 -7.08 -21.55
C ASP A 106 -5.51 -7.41 -21.66
N THR A 107 -6.33 -6.73 -20.86
CA THR A 107 -7.79 -6.76 -21.02
C THR A 107 -8.27 -5.42 -21.55
N LEU A 108 -8.80 -5.48 -22.78
CA LEU A 108 -9.53 -4.45 -23.51
C LEU A 108 -10.77 -3.94 -22.77
#